data_AF-A0A7V9SLV3-F1
#
_entry.id   AF-A0A7V9SLV3-F1
#
_cell.length_a   1.000
_cell.length_b   1.000
_cell.length_c   1.000
_cell.angle_alpha   90.00
_cell.angle_beta   90.00
_cell.angle_gamma   90.00
#
_symmetry.space_group_name_H-M   'P 1'
#
loop_
_entity.id
_entity.type
_entity.pdbx_description
1 polymer ?
#
loop_
_entity_poly.entity_id
_entity_poly.type
_entity_poly.pdbx_seq_one_letter_code
_entity_poly.pdbx_strand_id
1 'polypeptide(L)' 'MKTKKEKNIQPAENLSSELGEQRWSIITFEGIVESDLTYNEAAAKIKKLATEKVPGLCIVTNEVAENFSR' A
#
# COMPACT_ATOMS: atom_id res chain seq x y z
N MET A 1 -3.66 13.93 40.51
CA MET A 1 -4.64 13.52 39.49
C MET A 1 -4.17 14.08 38.16
N LYS A 2 -3.67 13.26 37.23
CA LYS A 2 -3.15 13.73 35.93
C LYS A 2 -4.20 13.50 34.85
N THR A 3 -4.62 14.59 34.23
CA THR A 3 -5.69 14.74 33.25
C THR A 3 -5.42 13.91 32.00
N LYS A 4 -6.33 12.99 31.65
CA LYS A 4 -6.30 12.28 30.35
C LYS A 4 -6.71 13.25 29.26
N LYS A 5 -5.81 13.46 28.29
CA LYS A 5 -6.00 14.33 27.14
C LYS A 5 -7.07 13.72 26.23
N GLU A 6 -8.19 14.42 26.10
CA GLU A 6 -9.32 14.08 25.24
C GLU A 6 -8.85 14.03 23.78
N LYS A 7 -8.95 12.86 23.14
CA LYS A 7 -8.74 12.74 21.69
C LYS A 7 -9.96 13.36 21.01
N ASN A 8 -9.78 14.56 20.48
CA ASN A 8 -10.70 15.20 19.55
C ASN A 8 -10.79 14.33 18.28
N ILE A 9 -11.92 13.64 18.09
CA ILE A 9 -12.21 12.87 16.88
C ILE A 9 -12.86 13.85 15.91
N GLN A 10 -12.09 14.30 14.93
CA GLN A 10 -12.58 15.12 13.82
C GLN A 10 -13.61 14.31 13.01
N PRO A 11 -14.67 14.95 12.49
CA PRO A 11 -15.75 14.27 11.78
C PRO A 11 -15.22 13.59 10.51
N ALA A 12 -15.76 12.39 10.23
CA ALA A 12 -15.39 11.56 9.09
C ALA A 12 -15.89 12.18 7.77
N GLU A 13 -15.13 13.11 7.23
CA GLU A 13 -15.36 13.73 5.92
C GLU A 13 -14.78 12.79 4.85
N ASN A 14 -15.64 12.06 4.12
CA ASN A 14 -15.31 11.14 3.00
C ASN A 14 -14.39 9.94 3.34
N LEU A 15 -14.97 8.88 3.92
CA LEU A 15 -14.36 7.56 4.16
C LEU A 15 -14.13 6.72 2.88
N SER A 16 -13.64 7.32 1.79
CA SER A 16 -12.90 6.52 0.81
C SER A 16 -11.56 6.19 1.48
N SER A 17 -11.45 4.99 2.06
CA SER A 17 -10.21 4.52 2.67
C SER A 17 -9.06 4.69 1.66
N GLU A 18 -7.91 5.20 2.08
CA GLU A 18 -6.70 5.32 1.24
C GLU A 18 -6.32 4.00 0.54
N LEU A 19 -6.77 2.86 1.09
CA LEU A 19 -6.64 1.52 0.50
C LEU A 19 -7.37 1.37 -0.84
N GLY A 20 -8.42 2.17 -1.09
CA GLY A 20 -9.18 2.19 -2.33
C GLY A 20 -8.65 3.14 -3.39
N GLU A 21 -7.61 3.92 -3.09
CA GLU A 21 -6.96 4.80 -4.05
C GLU A 21 -6.00 4.01 -4.95
N GLN A 22 -5.92 4.39 -6.23
CA GLN A 22 -4.96 3.86 -7.20
C GLN A 22 -3.57 4.44 -6.96
N ARG A 23 -2.95 4.04 -5.85
CA ARG A 23 -1.66 4.57 -5.38
C ARG A 23 -0.68 3.52 -4.91
N TRP A 24 -1.03 2.25 -5.09
CA TRP A 24 -0.27 1.10 -4.63
C TRP A 24 0.46 0.45 -5.80
N SER A 25 1.67 0.00 -5.52
CA SER A 25 2.55 -0.70 -6.45
C SER A 25 3.06 -1.98 -5.82
N ILE A 26 3.31 -2.99 -6.66
CA ILE A 26 4.02 -4.21 -6.27
C ILE A 26 5.44 -4.12 -6.82
N ILE A 27 6.42 -4.30 -5.94
CA ILE A 27 7.84 -4.37 -6.29
C ILE A 27 8.42 -5.74 -5.97
N THR A 28 9.53 -6.07 -6.63
CA THR A 28 10.43 -7.19 -6.31
C THR A 28 11.85 -6.67 -6.20
N PHE A 29 12.81 -7.57 -5.97
CA PHE A 29 14.24 -7.23 -6.08
C PHE A 29 14.65 -6.76 -7.49
N GLU A 30 13.90 -7.12 -8.53
CA GLU A 30 14.22 -6.75 -9.91
C GLU A 30 13.58 -5.42 -10.34
N GLY A 31 12.68 -4.88 -9.53
CA GLY A 31 12.04 -3.58 -9.78
C GLY A 31 10.52 -3.62 -9.60
N ILE A 32 9.84 -2.72 -10.31
CA ILE A 32 8.39 -2.58 -10.26
C ILE A 32 7.74 -3.69 -11.11
N VAL A 33 6.84 -4.45 -10.50
CA VAL A 33 6.02 -5.46 -11.20
C VAL A 33 4.77 -4.81 -11.77
N GLU A 34 4.12 -3.94 -10.99
CA GLU A 34 2.92 -3.22 -11.39
C GLU A 34 2.66 -2.02 -10.47
N SER A 35 1.98 -1.01 -10.99
CA SER A 35 1.67 0.26 -10.31
C SER A 35 0.21 0.67 -10.49
N ASP A 36 -0.20 1.72 -9.78
CA ASP A 36 -1.53 2.33 -9.87
C ASP A 36 -2.69 1.38 -9.51
N LEU A 37 -2.42 0.49 -8.56
CA LEU A 37 -3.41 -0.44 -8.02
C LEU A 37 -4.10 0.15 -6.80
N THR A 38 -5.32 -0.32 -6.54
CA THR A 38 -5.87 -0.31 -5.18
C THR A 38 -5.15 -1.36 -4.31
N TYR A 39 -5.19 -1.21 -2.99
CA TYR A 39 -4.58 -2.18 -2.09
C TYR A 39 -5.17 -3.59 -2.26
N ASN A 40 -6.47 -3.69 -2.52
CA ASN A 40 -7.14 -4.98 -2.75
C ASN A 40 -6.65 -5.67 -4.02
N GLU A 41 -6.46 -4.93 -5.11
CA GLU A 41 -5.90 -5.46 -6.35
C GLU A 41 -4.45 -5.91 -6.13
N ALA A 42 -3.64 -5.07 -5.47
CA ALA A 42 -2.26 -5.40 -5.12
C ALA A 42 -2.18 -6.67 -4.24
N ALA A 43 -3.04 -6.78 -3.23
CA ALA A 43 -3.10 -7.94 -2.33
C ALA A 43 -3.57 -9.22 -3.04
N ALA A 44 -4.47 -9.12 -4.01
CA ALA A 44 -4.88 -10.27 -4.82
C ALA A 44 -3.74 -10.73 -5.74
N LYS A 45 -2.99 -9.78 -6.32
CA LYS A 45 -1.92 -10.07 -7.27
C LYS A 45 -0.65 -10.57 -6.58
N ILE A 46 -0.26 -10.01 -5.43
CA ILE A 46 0.90 -10.50 -4.68
C ILE A 46 0.71 -11.96 -4.23
N LYS A 47 -0.53 -12.36 -3.91
CA LYS A 47 -0.84 -13.77 -3.59
C LYS A 47 -0.60 -14.70 -4.79
N LYS A 48 -0.93 -14.25 -6.01
CA LYS A 48 -0.66 -15.02 -7.24
C LYS A 48 0.84 -15.11 -7.49
N LEU A 49 1.57 -14.00 -7.41
CA LEU A 49 3.03 -13.96 -7.60
C LEU A 49 3.79 -14.77 -6.54
N ALA A 50 3.27 -14.84 -5.32
CA ALA A 50 3.84 -15.68 -4.27
C ALA A 50 3.77 -17.18 -4.62
N THR A 51 2.75 -17.63 -5.37
CA THR A 51 2.68 -19.02 -5.86
C THR A 51 3.75 -19.33 -6.91
N GLU A 52 4.23 -18.31 -7.62
CA GLU A 52 5.30 -18.40 -8.61
C GLU A 52 6.70 -18.34 -7.97
N LYS A 53 6.77 -18.25 -6.63
CA LYS A 53 8.00 -18.17 -5.83
C LYS A 53 8.90 -16.98 -6.18
N VAL A 54 8.30 -15.87 -6.62
CA VAL A 54 9.04 -14.62 -6.87
C VAL A 54 9.54 -14.05 -5.54
N PRO A 55 10.87 -13.91 -5.34
CA PRO A 55 11.43 -13.38 -4.10
C PRO A 55 11.29 -11.85 -4.03
N GLY A 56 11.24 -11.31 -2.79
CA GLY A 56 11.27 -9.86 -2.55
C GLY A 56 9.97 -9.12 -2.87
N LEU A 57 8.85 -9.82 -3.01
CA LEU A 57 7.55 -9.20 -3.25
C LEU A 57 7.13 -8.29 -2.09
N CYS A 58 6.84 -7.02 -2.39
CA CYS A 58 6.32 -6.04 -1.43
C CYS A 58 5.24 -5.17 -2.07
N ILE A 59 4.22 -4.79 -1.29
CA ILE A 59 3.26 -3.75 -1.66
C ILE A 59 3.76 -2.44 -1.04
N VAL A 60 3.96 -1.43 -1.88
CA VAL A 60 4.42 -0.09 -1.48
C VAL A 60 3.53 0.97 -2.13
N THR A 61 3.66 2.22 -1.74
CA THR A 61 3.05 3.33 -2.48
C THR A 61 3.81 3.61 -3.78
N ASN A 62 3.15 4.22 -4.76
CA ASN A 62 3.78 4.60 -6.03
C ASN A 62 5.04 5.47 -5.82
N GLU A 63 4.98 6.43 -4.89
CA GLU A 63 6.12 7.27 -4.52
C GLU A 63 7.35 6.46 -4.08
N VAL A 64 7.14 5.38 -3.33
CA VAL A 64 8.24 4.50 -2.91
C VAL A 64 8.71 3.63 -4.08
N ALA A 65 7.79 3.16 -4.92
CA ALA A 65 8.12 2.36 -6.08
C ALA A 65 9.01 3.12 -7.08
N GLU A 66 8.74 4.40 -7.32
CA GLU A 66 9.57 5.27 -8.19
C GLU A 66 11.02 5.40 -7.70
N ASN A 67 11.25 5.28 -6.39
CA ASN A 67 12.59 5.30 -5.79
C ASN A 67 13.29 3.94 -5.88
N PHE A 68 12.58 2.86 -6.23
CA PHE A 68 13.11 1.50 -6.27
C PHE A 68 13.78 1.15 -7.62
N SER A 69 13.48 1.90 -8.68
CA SER A 69 14.03 1.70 -10.03
C SER A 69 15.23 2.59 -10.38
N ARG A 70 15.82 3.28 -9.38
CA ARG A 70 17.03 4.11 -9.55
C ARG A 70 18.29 3.33 -9.17
#